data_AF-A0A7J3Z9X5-F1
#
_entry.id   AF-A0A7J3Z9X5-F1
#
_cell.length_a   1.000
_cell.length_b   1.000
_cell.length_c   1.000
_cell.angle_alpha   90.00
_cell.angle_beta   90.00
_cell.angle_gamma   90.00
#
_symmetry.space_group_name_H-M   'P 1'
#
loop_
_entity.id
_entity.type
_entity.pdbx_description
1 polymer ?
#
loop_
_entity_poly.entity_id
_entity_poly.type
_entity_poly.pdbx_seq_one_letter_code
_entity_poly.pdbx_strand_id
1 'polypeptide(L)'
;MNIISLASSLATSIVPNITKINIDAVRDLFPYLLSVMRIERIDQVFIKRLAKKAMRLGVWAKLDPFERSLIYVLRDFLKRAYKVVSRELHTIIAKIYAKVEMYSLRGRAILIGIMVKVRSCRELGTLEELLIEGLQFMNRPIPYRVI
;
A
#
# COMPACT_ATOMS: atom_id res chain seq x y z
N MET A 1 3.68 8.03 -22.79
CA MET A 1 2.36 7.94 -22.10
C MET A 1 2.35 9.02 -21.02
N ASN A 2 1.43 9.98 -21.08
CA ASN A 2 1.44 11.21 -20.26
C ASN A 2 1.15 10.94 -18.77
N ILE A 3 2.21 10.77 -17.97
CA ILE A 3 2.16 10.65 -16.50
C ILE A 3 1.43 11.86 -15.87
N ILE A 4 1.58 13.04 -16.49
CA ILE A 4 1.01 14.32 -16.04
C ILE A 4 -0.53 14.29 -16.08
N SER A 5 -1.13 13.63 -17.09
CA SER A 5 -2.58 13.56 -17.27
C SER A 5 -3.24 12.57 -16.29
N LEU A 6 -2.55 11.49 -15.92
CA LEU A 6 -3.05 10.56 -14.91
C LEU A 6 -3.01 11.17 -13.51
N ALA A 7 -1.93 11.86 -13.16
CA ALA A 7 -1.76 12.44 -11.82
C ALA A 7 -2.85 13.46 -11.46
N SER A 8 -3.31 14.28 -12.43
CA SER A 8 -4.37 15.27 -12.20
C SER A 8 -5.75 14.61 -12.02
N SER A 9 -6.06 13.57 -12.82
CA SER A 9 -7.29 12.78 -12.71
C SER A 9 -7.35 11.98 -11.41
N LEU A 10 -6.21 11.47 -10.94
CA LEU A 10 -6.10 10.77 -9.65
C LEU A 10 -6.30 11.71 -8.47
N ALA A 11 -5.67 12.89 -8.52
CA ALA A 11 -5.83 13.90 -7.48
C ALA A 11 -7.29 14.36 -7.33
N THR A 12 -8.01 14.61 -8.44
CA THR A 12 -9.43 15.03 -8.38
C THR A 12 -10.35 13.94 -7.84
N SER A 13 -10.05 12.66 -8.09
CA SER A 13 -10.86 11.53 -7.57
C SER A 13 -10.67 11.26 -6.06
N ILE A 14 -9.55 11.70 -5.47
CA ILE A 14 -9.17 11.42 -4.08
C ILE A 14 -9.60 12.56 -3.12
N VAL A 15 -9.82 13.78 -3.64
CA VAL A 15 -9.94 15.00 -2.85
C VAL A 15 -11.25 15.21 -2.06
N PRO A 16 -12.41 14.56 -2.32
CA PRO A 16 -13.55 14.71 -1.41
C PRO A 16 -13.61 13.67 -0.27
N ASN A 17 -12.84 12.56 -0.33
CA ASN A 17 -12.91 11.50 0.68
C ASN A 17 -11.61 10.68 0.75
N ILE A 18 -10.60 11.17 1.48
CA ILE A 18 -9.39 10.38 1.84
C ILE A 18 -9.75 9.09 2.63
N THR A 19 -10.99 8.98 3.12
CA THR A 19 -11.57 7.78 3.72
C THR A 19 -11.90 6.68 2.69
N LYS A 20 -12.13 7.04 1.41
CA LYS A 20 -12.42 6.11 0.30
C LYS A 20 -11.32 6.22 -0.77
N ILE A 21 -10.13 5.74 -0.44
CA ILE A 21 -9.10 5.51 -1.46
C ILE A 21 -9.64 4.47 -2.44
N ASN A 22 -9.88 4.89 -3.68
CA ASN A 22 -10.23 3.98 -4.76
C ASN A 22 -8.98 3.15 -5.10
N ILE A 23 -9.01 1.84 -4.81
CA ILE A 23 -7.86 0.94 -5.03
C ILE A 23 -7.44 0.96 -6.50
N ASP A 24 -8.39 1.11 -7.43
CA ASP A 24 -8.09 1.09 -8.86
C ASP A 24 -7.35 2.34 -9.32
N ALA A 25 -7.63 3.49 -8.69
CA ALA A 25 -6.90 4.74 -8.91
C ALA A 25 -5.44 4.66 -8.40
N VAL A 26 -5.20 3.84 -7.38
CA VAL A 26 -3.89 3.75 -6.71
C VAL A 26 -3.05 2.56 -7.20
N ARG A 27 -3.60 1.74 -8.11
CA ARG A 27 -2.91 0.60 -8.70
C ARG A 27 -1.58 1.00 -9.35
N ASP A 28 -1.53 2.17 -9.96
CA ASP A 28 -0.32 2.70 -10.62
C ASP A 28 0.77 3.12 -9.61
N LEU A 29 0.40 3.32 -8.35
CA LEU A 29 1.32 3.66 -7.26
C LEU A 29 1.85 2.42 -6.52
N PHE A 30 1.30 1.24 -6.78
CA PHE A 30 1.77 -0.02 -6.18
C PHE A 30 3.27 -0.29 -6.38
N PRO A 31 3.86 -0.08 -7.57
CA PRO A 31 5.29 -0.31 -7.76
C PRO A 31 6.15 0.53 -6.81
N TYR A 32 5.77 1.79 -6.59
CA TYR A 32 6.46 2.70 -5.68
C TYR A 32 6.26 2.33 -4.22
N LEU A 33 5.05 1.88 -3.87
CA LEU A 33 4.77 1.40 -2.52
C LEU A 33 5.59 0.14 -2.19
N LEU A 34 5.76 -0.75 -3.17
CA LEU A 34 6.58 -1.96 -3.07
C LEU A 34 8.08 -1.67 -3.03
N SER A 35 8.56 -0.65 -3.74
CA SER A 35 9.97 -0.26 -3.70
C SER A 35 10.37 0.30 -2.33
N VAL A 36 9.44 1.01 -1.67
CA VAL A 36 9.67 1.61 -0.35
C VAL A 36 9.40 0.60 0.78
N MET A 37 8.38 -0.26 0.65
CA MET A 37 8.05 -1.28 1.64
C MET A 37 8.51 -2.66 1.22
N ARG A 38 9.83 -2.83 1.19
CA ARG A 38 10.47 -4.12 0.91
C ARG A 38 10.10 -5.14 1.98
N ILE A 39 9.63 -6.29 1.52
CA ILE A 39 9.45 -7.48 2.36
C ILE A 39 10.76 -8.24 2.37
N GLU A 40 11.48 -8.20 3.49
CA GLU A 40 12.77 -8.90 3.63
C GLU A 40 12.58 -10.42 3.67
N ARG A 41 11.53 -10.90 4.34
CA ARG A 41 11.28 -12.33 4.51
C ARG A 41 9.81 -12.64 4.68
N ILE A 42 9.35 -13.65 3.96
CA ILE A 42 8.02 -14.23 4.08
C ILE A 42 8.12 -15.48 4.94
N ASP A 43 7.84 -15.33 6.23
CA ASP A 43 7.78 -16.41 7.21
C ASP A 43 6.38 -16.52 7.84
N GLN A 44 6.19 -17.55 8.66
CA GLN A 44 4.90 -17.79 9.31
C GLN A 44 4.45 -16.59 10.16
N VAL A 45 5.42 -15.92 10.81
CA VAL A 45 5.17 -14.77 11.69
C VAL A 45 4.68 -13.58 10.87
N PHE A 46 5.29 -13.33 9.71
CA PHE A 46 4.88 -12.31 8.75
C PHE A 46 3.45 -12.57 8.25
N ILE A 47 3.14 -13.77 7.76
CA ILE A 47 1.80 -14.10 7.25
C ILE A 47 0.73 -13.97 8.33
N LYS A 48 1.02 -14.42 9.57
CA LYS A 48 0.11 -14.22 10.72
C LYS A 48 -0.11 -12.75 11.04
N ARG A 49 0.96 -11.93 11.02
CA ARG A 49 0.86 -10.48 11.24
C ARG A 49 0.05 -9.79 10.14
N LEU A 50 0.28 -10.16 8.89
CA LEU A 50 -0.50 -9.67 7.74
C LEU A 50 -1.99 -9.96 7.91
N ALA A 51 -2.34 -11.22 8.21
CA ALA A 51 -3.74 -11.62 8.43
C ALA A 51 -4.38 -10.83 9.58
N LYS A 52 -3.72 -10.77 10.75
CA LYS A 52 -4.21 -10.00 11.90
C LYS A 52 -4.39 -8.52 11.57
N LYS A 53 -3.44 -7.93 10.85
CA LYS A 53 -3.49 -6.53 10.43
C LYS A 53 -4.67 -6.28 9.49
N ALA A 54 -4.87 -7.14 8.50
CA ALA A 54 -5.98 -7.06 7.57
C ALA A 54 -7.34 -7.16 8.28
N MET A 55 -7.46 -8.05 9.28
CA MET A 55 -8.68 -8.14 10.11
C MET A 55 -8.90 -6.88 10.94
N ARG A 56 -7.86 -6.39 11.65
CA ARG A 56 -7.95 -5.19 12.49
C ARG A 56 -8.32 -3.93 11.69
N LEU A 57 -7.84 -3.82 10.46
CA LEU A 57 -8.16 -2.70 9.58
C LEU A 57 -9.50 -2.88 8.83
N GLY A 58 -10.23 -3.98 9.06
CA GLY A 58 -11.48 -4.28 8.35
C GLY A 58 -11.31 -4.57 6.85
N VAL A 59 -10.07 -4.83 6.40
CA VAL A 59 -9.73 -5.07 4.98
C VAL A 59 -9.89 -6.52 4.61
N TRP A 60 -9.92 -7.43 5.59
CA TRP A 60 -10.05 -8.86 5.34
C TRP A 60 -11.23 -9.21 4.43
N ALA A 61 -12.39 -8.58 4.65
CA ALA A 61 -13.59 -8.77 3.82
C ALA A 61 -13.47 -8.18 2.41
N LYS A 62 -12.52 -7.27 2.18
CA LYS A 62 -12.24 -6.62 0.89
C LYS A 62 -11.15 -7.33 0.07
N LEU A 63 -10.46 -8.30 0.68
CA LEU A 63 -9.57 -9.18 -0.06
C LEU A 63 -10.39 -10.17 -0.88
N ASP A 64 -9.96 -10.43 -2.11
CA ASP A 64 -10.65 -11.40 -2.96
C ASP A 64 -10.52 -12.82 -2.37
N PRO A 65 -11.36 -13.79 -2.80
CA PRO A 65 -11.29 -15.16 -2.30
C PRO A 65 -9.92 -15.80 -2.48
N PHE A 66 -9.23 -15.50 -3.58
CA PHE A 66 -7.91 -16.05 -3.89
C PHE A 66 -6.86 -15.55 -2.88
N GLU A 67 -6.76 -14.24 -2.66
CA GLU A 67 -5.88 -13.59 -1.70
C GLU A 67 -6.08 -14.15 -0.29
N ARG A 68 -7.34 -14.31 0.15
CA ARG A 68 -7.67 -14.90 1.46
C ARG A 68 -7.22 -16.35 1.56
N SER A 69 -7.55 -17.16 0.55
CA SER A 69 -7.16 -18.58 0.52
C SER A 69 -5.64 -18.73 0.54
N LEU A 70 -4.91 -17.89 -0.20
CA LEU A 70 -3.46 -17.91 -0.26
C LEU A 70 -2.83 -17.61 1.10
N ILE A 71 -3.35 -16.62 1.84
CA ILE A 71 -2.89 -16.31 3.20
C ILE A 71 -3.08 -17.53 4.12
N TYR A 72 -4.23 -18.21 4.06
CA TYR A 72 -4.49 -19.41 4.88
C TYR A 72 -3.56 -20.56 4.52
N VAL A 73 -3.42 -20.88 3.22
CA VAL A 73 -2.55 -21.97 2.75
C VAL A 73 -1.10 -21.71 3.14
N LEU A 74 -0.61 -20.48 2.93
CA LEU A 74 0.77 -20.11 3.30
C LEU A 74 1.02 -20.19 4.80
N ARG A 75 0.05 -19.79 5.63
CA ARG A 75 0.17 -19.89 7.08
C ARG A 75 0.43 -21.32 7.53
N ASP A 76 -0.27 -22.28 6.92
CA ASP A 76 -0.19 -23.69 7.28
C ASP A 76 1.03 -24.37 6.64
N PHE A 77 1.36 -24.00 5.40
CA PHE A 77 2.60 -24.43 4.72
C PHE A 77 3.85 -24.01 5.50
N LEU A 78 3.94 -22.74 5.89
CA LEU A 78 5.10 -22.20 6.63
C LEU A 78 5.19 -22.75 8.07
N LYS A 79 4.09 -23.28 8.64
CA LYS A 79 4.10 -23.95 9.95
C LYS A 79 4.99 -25.20 9.94
N ARG A 80 5.13 -25.85 8.78
CA ARG A 80 5.95 -27.05 8.58
C ARG A 80 7.42 -26.74 8.29
N ALA A 81 7.90 -25.54 8.64
CA ALA A 81 9.26 -25.05 8.41
C ALA A 81 9.69 -24.91 6.93
N TYR A 82 8.74 -25.00 5.98
CA TYR A 82 9.01 -24.69 4.57
C TYR A 82 9.29 -23.20 4.36
N LYS A 83 9.93 -22.87 3.24
CA LYS A 83 10.25 -21.50 2.83
C LYS A 83 9.64 -21.20 1.47
N VAL A 84 9.18 -19.97 1.27
CA VAL A 84 8.75 -19.50 -0.05
C VAL A 84 9.98 -19.10 -0.86
N VAL A 85 10.28 -19.86 -1.92
CA VAL A 85 11.42 -19.60 -2.81
C VAL A 85 10.99 -18.91 -4.11
N SER A 86 9.77 -19.15 -4.60
CA SER A 86 9.28 -18.58 -5.87
C SER A 86 9.16 -17.05 -5.81
N ARG A 87 9.79 -16.37 -6.78
CA ARG A 87 9.77 -14.91 -6.93
C ARG A 87 8.37 -14.38 -7.24
N GLU A 88 7.60 -15.15 -8.01
CA GLU A 88 6.22 -14.85 -8.38
C GLU A 88 5.35 -14.82 -7.13
N LEU A 89 5.50 -15.82 -6.26
CA LEU A 89 4.77 -15.90 -5.00
C LEU A 89 5.15 -14.77 -4.05
N HIS A 90 6.43 -14.40 -3.98
CA HIS A 90 6.87 -13.19 -3.26
C HIS A 90 6.16 -11.94 -3.78
N THR A 91 6.06 -11.80 -5.11
CA THR A 91 5.40 -10.65 -5.75
C THR A 91 3.91 -10.61 -5.44
N ILE A 92 3.21 -11.74 -5.48
CA ILE A 92 1.79 -11.83 -5.14
C ILE A 92 1.56 -11.42 -3.68
N ILE A 93 2.36 -11.96 -2.76
CA ILE A 93 2.24 -11.65 -1.32
C ILE A 93 2.57 -10.19 -1.06
N ALA A 94 3.53 -9.61 -1.79
CA ALA A 94 3.86 -8.21 -1.69
C ALA A 94 2.69 -7.30 -2.12
N LYS A 95 1.99 -7.65 -3.20
CA LYS A 95 0.77 -6.94 -3.63
C LYS A 95 -0.33 -7.01 -2.57
N ILE A 96 -0.54 -8.18 -1.96
CA ILE A 96 -1.52 -8.34 -0.88
C ILE A 96 -1.14 -7.48 0.33
N TYR A 97 0.14 -7.50 0.72
CA TYR A 97 0.65 -6.68 1.80
C TYR A 97 0.43 -5.18 1.52
N ALA A 98 0.80 -4.71 0.32
CA ALA A 98 0.58 -3.33 -0.11
C ALA A 98 -0.90 -2.94 -0.05
N LYS A 99 -1.80 -3.79 -0.55
CA LYS A 99 -3.26 -3.58 -0.49
C LYS A 99 -3.77 -3.44 0.94
N VAL A 100 -3.28 -4.27 1.87
CA VAL A 100 -3.61 -4.14 3.30
C VAL A 100 -3.03 -2.86 3.90
N GLU A 101 -1.80 -2.51 3.55
CA GLU A 101 -1.08 -1.36 4.09
C GLU A 101 -1.74 -0.04 3.70
N MET A 102 -2.34 0.06 2.51
CA MET A 102 -3.09 1.25 2.06
C MET A 102 -4.27 1.63 2.96
N TYR A 103 -4.77 0.72 3.80
CA TYR A 103 -5.81 1.03 4.77
C TYR A 103 -5.25 1.44 6.13
N SER A 104 -3.95 1.30 6.35
CA SER A 104 -3.27 1.78 7.54
C SER A 104 -2.96 3.28 7.42
N LEU A 105 -2.96 4.01 8.54
CA LEU A 105 -2.58 5.43 8.55
C LEU A 105 -1.18 5.63 7.94
N ARG A 106 -0.23 4.78 8.32
CA ARG A 106 1.14 4.79 7.81
C ARG A 106 1.18 4.61 6.30
N GLY A 107 0.50 3.60 5.77
CA GLY A 107 0.48 3.34 4.33
C GLY A 107 -0.20 4.45 3.54
N ARG A 108 -1.28 5.03 4.08
CA ARG A 108 -1.94 6.21 3.48
C ARG A 108 -1.01 7.41 3.44
N ALA A 109 -0.31 7.70 4.54
CA ALA A 109 0.64 8.80 4.60
C ALA A 109 1.75 8.59 3.55
N ILE A 110 2.38 7.42 3.51
CA ILE A 110 3.42 7.11 2.50
C ILE A 110 2.88 7.32 1.08
N LEU A 111 1.68 6.83 0.78
CA LEU A 111 1.07 6.98 -0.53
C LEU A 111 0.87 8.46 -0.90
N ILE A 112 0.35 9.25 0.02
CA ILE A 112 0.14 10.68 -0.17
C ILE A 112 1.48 11.40 -0.35
N GLY A 113 2.50 11.06 0.44
CA GLY A 113 3.85 11.60 0.27
C GLY A 113 4.42 11.30 -1.12
N ILE A 114 4.23 10.07 -1.62
CA ILE A 114 4.62 9.68 -2.99
C ILE A 114 3.88 10.57 -3.99
N MET A 115 2.57 10.74 -3.86
CA MET A 115 1.78 11.58 -4.77
C MET A 115 2.24 13.04 -4.78
N VAL A 116 2.46 13.62 -3.60
CA VAL A 116 2.92 15.01 -3.44
C VAL A 116 4.28 15.20 -4.10
N LYS A 117 5.20 14.26 -3.93
CA LYS A 117 6.54 14.33 -4.54
C LYS A 117 6.51 14.13 -6.05
N VAL A 118 5.81 13.09 -6.54
CA VAL A 118 5.66 12.80 -7.97
C VAL A 118 5.06 13.99 -8.71
N ARG A 119 4.02 14.61 -8.16
CA ARG A 119 3.41 15.78 -8.81
C ARG A 119 4.32 16.99 -8.84
N SER A 120 5.09 17.20 -7.77
CA SER A 120 6.08 18.27 -7.71
C SER A 120 7.35 17.96 -8.52
N CYS A 121 7.39 16.86 -9.28
CA CYS A 121 8.57 16.36 -9.98
C CYS A 121 9.81 16.23 -9.08
N ARG A 122 9.60 15.96 -7.78
CA ARG A 122 10.67 15.75 -6.79
C ARG A 122 11.01 14.27 -6.68
N GLU A 123 12.27 13.96 -6.39
CA GLU A 123 12.70 12.59 -6.08
C GLU A 123 11.97 12.06 -4.86
N LEU A 124 11.58 10.77 -4.88
CA LEU A 124 10.81 10.14 -3.80
C LEU A 124 11.51 10.24 -2.43
N GLY A 125 12.84 10.25 -2.40
CA GLY A 125 13.63 10.33 -1.18
C GLY A 125 13.42 9.12 -0.27
N THR A 126 13.63 9.30 1.03
CA THR A 126 13.53 8.22 2.02
C THR A 126 12.08 7.91 2.43
N LEU A 127 11.87 6.72 3.01
CA LEU A 127 10.57 6.33 3.59
C LEU A 127 10.09 7.32 4.66
N GLU A 128 11.01 7.85 5.46
CA GLU A 128 10.69 8.82 6.52
C GLU A 128 10.22 10.15 5.95
N GLU A 129 10.89 10.67 4.92
CA GLU A 129 10.45 11.87 4.22
C GLU A 129 9.06 11.72 3.62
N LEU A 130 8.77 10.58 2.97
CA LEU A 130 7.46 10.31 2.40
C LEU A 130 6.37 10.26 3.47
N LEU A 131 6.69 9.68 4.63
CA LEU A 131 5.77 9.61 5.76
C LEU A 131 5.51 11.00 6.35
N ILE A 132 6.54 11.84 6.51
CA ILE A 132 6.41 13.21 7.02
C ILE A 132 5.57 14.05 6.05
N GLU A 133 5.92 14.07 4.77
CA GLU A 133 5.18 14.81 3.73
C GLU A 133 3.71 14.38 3.69
N GLY A 134 3.47 13.07 3.72
CA GLY A 134 2.14 12.49 3.76
C GLY A 134 1.32 12.92 4.98
N LEU A 135 1.91 12.83 6.17
CA LEU A 135 1.25 13.22 7.41
C LEU A 135 0.98 14.73 7.47
N GLN A 136 1.95 15.54 7.05
CA GLN A 136 1.78 16.99 6.96
C GLN A 136 0.62 17.34 6.02
N PHE A 137 0.55 16.70 4.85
CA PHE A 137 -0.54 16.88 3.91
C PHE A 137 -1.89 16.46 4.51
N MET A 138 -1.96 15.30 5.14
CA MET A 138 -3.17 14.80 5.81
C MET A 138 -3.62 15.70 6.96
N ASN A 139 -2.70 16.41 7.63
CA ASN A 139 -3.03 17.29 8.75
C ASN A 139 -3.47 18.69 8.32
N ARG A 140 -3.20 19.12 7.08
CA ARG A 140 -3.71 20.40 6.56
C ARG A 140 -5.24 20.39 6.52
N PRO A 141 -5.93 21.51 6.78
CA PRO A 141 -7.37 21.58 6.58
C PRO A 141 -7.70 21.34 5.09
N ILE A 142 -8.85 20.71 4.81
CA ILE A 142 -9.29 20.32 3.46
C ILE A 142 -9.09 21.43 2.40
N PRO A 143 -9.47 22.71 2.62
CA PRO A 143 -9.27 23.75 1.61
C PRO A 143 -7.78 24.02 1.24
N TYR A 144 -6.84 23.63 2.11
CA TYR A 144 -5.39 23.82 1.89
C TYR A 144 -4.68 22.53 1.44
N ARG A 145 -5.43 21.46 1.15
CA ARG A 145 -4.92 20.20 0.62
C ARG A 145 -4.79 20.27 -0.90
N VAL A 146 -3.91 21.15 -1.36
CA VAL A 146 -3.57 21.26 -2.78
C VAL A 146 -2.44 20.28 -3.06
N ILE A 147 -2.77 19.17 -3.73
CA ILE A 147 -1.82 18.35 -4.49
C ILE A 147 -1.77 19.01 -5.84
#